data_AF-A0A5A9Z7B8-F1
#
_entry.id   AF-A0A5A9Z7B8-F1
#
_cell.length_a   1.000
_cell.length_b   1.000
_cell.length_c   1.000
_cell.angle_alpha   90.00
_cell.angle_beta   90.00
_cell.angle_gamma   90.00
#
_symmetry.space_group_name_H-M   'P 1'
#
loop_
_entity.id
_entity.type
_entity.pdbx_description
1 polymer ?
#
loop_
_entity_poly.entity_id
_entity_poly.type
_entity_poly.pdbx_seq_one_letter_code
_entity_poly.pdbx_strand_id
1 'polypeptide(L)'
;MNDDTKKKFTLLLEELINATCSESRQIEINIELNKLSPDPFWSDYIFWSETYVNEDLSINYEGFFDKITEYPNSNEYKTKRRILELAQKLVIRDFSEISEVDIVNEINSLSPDISWTNYLFVDKTCLNTDGSIDKEKFLNTIFKESWNENFR
;
A
#
# COMPACT_ATOMS: atom_id res chain seq x y z
N MET A 1 16.04 -1.00 0.77
CA MET A 1 15.75 -2.30 1.41
C MET A 1 17.07 -2.95 1.79
N ASN A 2 17.22 -3.50 2.99
CA ASN A 2 18.49 -4.13 3.42
C ASN A 2 18.61 -5.57 2.92
N ASP A 3 19.82 -6.14 2.99
CA ASP A 3 20.14 -7.45 2.42
C ASP A 3 19.36 -8.60 3.08
N ASP A 4 19.14 -8.54 4.40
CA ASP A 4 18.35 -9.56 5.12
C ASP A 4 16.89 -9.57 4.65
N THR A 5 16.31 -8.40 4.41
CA THR A 5 14.95 -8.25 3.90
C THR A 5 14.88 -8.78 2.48
N LYS A 6 15.85 -8.44 1.61
CA LYS A 6 15.93 -8.94 0.23
C LYS A 6 16.00 -10.46 0.21
N LYS A 7 16.88 -11.05 1.03
CA LYS A 7 17.03 -12.50 1.16
C LYS A 7 15.74 -13.18 1.64
N LYS A 8 15.08 -12.65 2.68
CA LYS A 8 13.80 -13.19 3.16
C LYS A 8 12.73 -13.10 2.07
N PHE A 9 12.65 -11.98 1.35
CA PHE A 9 11.70 -11.77 0.27
C PHE A 9 11.91 -12.79 -0.85
N THR A 10 13.14 -12.97 -1.32
CA THR A 10 13.48 -13.96 -2.36
C THR A 10 13.03 -15.36 -1.97
N LEU A 11 13.38 -15.83 -0.76
CA LEU A 11 13.01 -17.17 -0.29
C LEU A 11 11.49 -17.38 -0.26
N LEU A 12 10.76 -16.38 0.23
CA LEU A 12 9.29 -16.43 0.28
C LEU A 12 8.67 -16.43 -1.13
N LEU A 13 9.22 -15.62 -2.05
CA LEU A 13 8.71 -15.56 -3.42
C LEU A 13 8.99 -16.86 -4.18
N GLU A 14 10.18 -17.46 -4.02
CA GLU A 14 10.50 -18.77 -4.59
C GLU A 14 9.59 -19.86 -4.03
N GLU A 15 9.28 -19.83 -2.73
CA GLU A 15 8.32 -20.74 -2.11
C GLU A 15 6.92 -20.57 -2.70
N LEU A 16 6.48 -19.32 -2.91
CA LEU A 16 5.16 -18.99 -3.47
C LEU A 16 4.99 -19.47 -4.91
N ILE A 17 6.03 -19.35 -5.73
CA ILE A 17 6.00 -19.74 -7.16
C ILE A 17 6.10 -21.27 -7.31
N ASN A 18 6.57 -21.99 -6.29
CA ASN A 18 6.69 -23.44 -6.32
C ASN A 18 5.32 -24.13 -6.18
N ALA A 19 4.99 -25.00 -7.14
CA ALA A 19 3.68 -25.64 -7.30
C ALA A 19 3.22 -26.53 -6.13
N THR A 20 4.08 -26.79 -5.13
CA THR A 20 3.74 -27.62 -3.95
C THR A 20 3.23 -26.83 -2.75
N CYS A 21 3.13 -25.50 -2.83
CA CYS A 21 2.67 -24.65 -1.73
C CYS A 21 1.14 -24.75 -1.53
N SER A 22 0.69 -25.07 -0.31
CA SER A 22 -0.75 -25.06 0.02
C SER A 22 -1.33 -23.64 -0.01
N GLU A 23 -2.62 -23.51 -0.32
CA GLU A 23 -3.32 -22.21 -0.36
C GLU A 23 -3.18 -21.43 0.96
N SER A 24 -3.35 -22.10 2.10
CA SER A 24 -3.15 -21.48 3.42
C SER A 24 -1.75 -20.88 3.57
N ARG A 25 -0.73 -21.57 3.06
CA ARG A 25 0.67 -21.12 3.11
C ARG A 25 0.91 -19.99 2.11
N GLN A 26 0.28 -20.03 0.93
CA GLN A 26 0.35 -18.92 -0.03
C GLN A 26 -0.21 -17.62 0.57
N ILE A 27 -1.33 -17.70 1.31
CA ILE A 27 -1.90 -16.55 2.03
C ILE A 27 -0.92 -16.00 3.06
N GLU A 28 -0.31 -16.87 3.88
CA GLU A 28 0.70 -16.45 4.87
C GLU A 28 1.90 -15.76 4.20
N ILE A 29 2.40 -16.35 3.11
CA ILE A 29 3.52 -15.79 2.35
C ILE A 29 3.15 -14.42 1.78
N ASN A 30 1.98 -14.28 1.15
CA ASN A 30 1.51 -13.01 0.60
C ASN A 30 1.43 -11.92 1.68
N ILE A 31 0.91 -12.25 2.87
CA ILE A 31 0.86 -11.32 4.01
C ILE A 31 2.28 -10.89 4.42
N GLU A 32 3.23 -11.82 4.47
CA GLU A 32 4.61 -11.49 4.82
C GLU A 32 5.32 -10.68 3.74
N LEU A 33 5.12 -11.00 2.46
CA LEU A 33 5.68 -10.23 1.34
C LEU A 33 5.12 -8.81 1.31
N ASN A 34 3.82 -8.62 1.56
CA ASN A 34 3.20 -7.30 1.67
C ASN A 34 3.80 -6.44 2.80
N LYS A 35 4.26 -7.06 3.90
CA LYS A 35 4.96 -6.35 4.98
C LYS A 35 6.40 -5.98 4.64
N LEU A 36 7.07 -6.81 3.84
CA LEU A 36 8.48 -6.62 3.46
C LEU A 36 8.63 -5.63 2.31
N SER A 37 7.65 -5.58 1.41
CA SER A 37 7.68 -4.71 0.24
C SER A 37 7.43 -3.26 0.62
N PRO A 38 8.27 -2.31 0.18
CA PRO A 38 7.94 -0.89 0.22
C PRO A 38 6.85 -0.51 -0.78
N ASP A 39 6.66 -1.30 -1.84
CA ASP A 39 5.69 -1.08 -2.90
C ASP A 39 4.51 -2.05 -2.78
N PRO A 40 3.26 -1.56 -2.65
CA PRO A 40 2.10 -2.43 -2.55
C PRO A 40 1.75 -3.19 -3.83
N PHE A 41 2.26 -2.75 -4.98
CA PHE A 41 2.02 -3.37 -6.29
C PHE A 41 3.11 -4.35 -6.70
N TRP A 42 3.96 -4.79 -5.77
CA TRP A 42 5.07 -5.69 -6.04
C TRP A 42 4.65 -6.96 -6.79
N SER A 43 3.46 -7.49 -6.48
CA SER A 43 2.93 -8.71 -7.09
C SER A 43 2.71 -8.55 -8.59
N ASP A 44 2.34 -7.35 -9.03
CA ASP A 44 2.04 -7.09 -10.44
C ASP A 44 3.29 -7.14 -11.30
N TYR A 45 4.43 -6.75 -10.72
CA TYR A 45 5.72 -6.84 -11.37
C TYR A 45 6.20 -8.27 -11.58
N ILE A 46 5.71 -9.23 -10.78
CA ILE A 46 6.12 -10.64 -10.87
C ILE A 46 5.11 -11.47 -11.65
N PHE A 47 3.82 -11.32 -11.36
CA PHE A 47 2.78 -12.20 -11.90
C PHE A 47 2.11 -11.65 -13.16
N TRP A 48 2.19 -10.33 -13.40
CA TRP A 48 1.51 -9.67 -14.51
C TRP A 48 2.48 -8.91 -15.43
N SER A 49 3.80 -9.14 -15.29
CA SER A 49 4.83 -8.51 -16.12
C SER A 49 5.98 -9.47 -16.43
N GLU A 50 6.51 -9.37 -17.65
CA GLU A 50 7.75 -10.07 -18.06
C GLU A 50 9.00 -9.20 -17.82
N THR A 51 8.84 -7.96 -17.33
CA THR A 51 9.92 -6.96 -17.21
C THR A 51 11.08 -7.44 -16.33
N TYR A 52 10.79 -8.24 -15.31
CA TYR A 52 11.77 -8.72 -14.32
C TYR A 52 12.03 -10.22 -14.46
N VAL A 53 11.89 -10.75 -15.67
CA VAL A 53 12.16 -12.15 -15.99
C VAL A 53 13.33 -12.20 -16.98
N ASN A 54 14.36 -12.98 -16.63
CA ASN A 54 15.51 -13.22 -17.49
C ASN A 54 15.14 -14.18 -18.64
N GLU A 55 16.02 -14.30 -19.64
CA GLU A 55 15.83 -15.20 -20.78
C GLU A 55 15.67 -16.68 -20.39
N ASP A 56 16.26 -17.09 -19.26
CA ASP A 56 16.15 -18.45 -18.71
C ASP A 56 14.91 -18.67 -17.84
N LEU A 57 13.98 -17.70 -17.84
CA LEU A 57 12.76 -17.65 -17.03
C LEU A 57 13.00 -17.47 -15.52
N SER A 58 14.23 -17.22 -15.08
CA SER A 58 14.52 -16.84 -13.70
C SER A 58 14.12 -15.39 -13.44
N ILE A 59 13.78 -15.06 -12.19
CA ILE A 59 13.46 -13.69 -11.79
C ILE A 59 14.75 -12.86 -11.69
N ASN A 60 14.76 -11.69 -12.33
CA ASN A 60 15.75 -10.66 -12.11
C ASN A 60 15.46 -9.91 -10.79
N TYR A 61 15.89 -10.50 -9.67
CA TYR A 61 15.68 -9.93 -8.34
C TYR A 61 16.34 -8.57 -8.13
N GLU A 62 17.47 -8.30 -8.79
CA GLU A 62 18.15 -7.01 -8.66
C GLU A 62 17.27 -5.88 -9.23
N GLY A 63 16.84 -6.01 -10.49
CA GLY A 63 15.96 -5.03 -11.13
C GLY A 63 14.59 -4.93 -10.44
N PHE A 64 14.04 -6.05 -9.97
CA PHE A 64 12.80 -6.06 -9.20
C PHE A 64 12.93 -5.28 -7.88
N PHE A 65 13.99 -5.54 -7.11
CA PHE A 65 14.19 -4.84 -5.84
C PHE A 65 14.47 -3.36 -6.04
N ASP A 66 15.24 -2.99 -7.07
CA ASP A 66 15.43 -1.59 -7.42
C ASP A 66 14.07 -0.93 -7.68
N LYS A 67 13.22 -1.56 -8.50
CA LYS A 67 11.89 -1.03 -8.82
C LYS A 67 11.04 -0.76 -7.59
N ILE A 68 10.81 -1.77 -6.76
CA ILE A 68 9.92 -1.60 -5.60
C ILE A 68 10.48 -0.56 -4.61
N THR A 69 11.81 -0.42 -4.52
CA THR A 69 12.42 0.58 -3.64
C THR A 69 12.31 2.02 -4.16
N GLU A 70 11.92 2.23 -5.41
CA GLU A 70 11.60 3.56 -5.94
C GLU A 70 10.24 4.07 -5.45
N TYR A 71 9.30 3.17 -5.12
CA TYR A 71 7.92 3.55 -4.82
C TYR A 71 7.78 4.62 -3.72
N PRO A 72 8.54 4.60 -2.60
CA PRO A 72 8.51 5.67 -1.61
C PRO A 72 8.87 7.07 -2.14
N ASN A 73 9.53 7.15 -3.30
CA ASN A 73 9.86 8.42 -3.96
C ASN A 73 8.83 8.83 -5.03
N SER A 74 7.88 7.96 -5.36
CA SER A 74 6.84 8.20 -6.35
C SER A 74 5.90 9.33 -5.93
N ASN A 75 5.27 9.97 -6.92
CA ASN A 75 4.25 10.98 -6.66
C ASN A 75 3.04 10.38 -5.94
N GLU A 76 2.63 9.17 -6.35
CA GLU A 76 1.52 8.45 -5.76
C GLU A 76 1.70 8.22 -4.25
N TYR A 77 2.85 7.68 -3.84
CA TYR A 77 3.14 7.47 -2.42
C TYR A 77 3.14 8.78 -1.63
N LYS A 78 3.75 9.84 -2.19
CA LYS A 78 3.79 11.17 -1.55
C LYS A 78 2.38 11.75 -1.38
N THR A 79 1.54 11.65 -2.39
CA THR A 79 0.13 12.08 -2.35
C THR A 79 -0.65 11.30 -1.28
N LYS A 80 -0.59 9.96 -1.31
CA LYS A 80 -1.27 9.10 -0.32
C LYS A 80 -0.81 9.39 1.10
N ARG A 81 0.50 9.55 1.34
CA ARG A 81 1.06 9.93 2.64
C ARG A 81 0.55 11.29 3.09
N ARG A 82 0.53 12.29 2.20
CA ARG A 82 0.09 13.65 2.52
C ARG A 82 -1.40 13.69 2.90
N ILE A 83 -2.25 12.98 2.16
CA ILE A 83 -3.67 12.83 2.50
C ILE A 83 -3.85 12.24 3.90
N LEU A 84 -3.10 11.17 4.24
CA LEU A 84 -3.19 10.55 5.57
C LEU A 84 -2.75 11.47 6.69
N GLU A 85 -1.66 12.22 6.50
CA GLU A 85 -1.16 13.20 7.48
C GLU A 85 -2.22 14.27 7.77
N LEU A 86 -2.79 14.84 6.72
CA LEU A 86 -3.82 15.87 6.77
C LEU A 86 -5.12 15.34 7.42
N ALA A 87 -5.57 14.16 7.01
CA ALA A 87 -6.74 13.52 7.60
C ALA A 87 -6.55 13.23 9.10
N GLN A 88 -5.35 12.78 9.49
CA GLN A 88 -5.02 12.54 10.90
C GLN A 88 -5.10 13.84 11.72
N LYS A 89 -4.57 14.95 11.20
CA LYS A 89 -4.68 16.28 11.84
C LYS A 89 -6.14 16.67 12.09
N LEU A 90 -7.05 16.42 11.13
CA LEU A 90 -8.48 16.66 11.33
C LEU A 90 -9.07 15.77 12.44
N VAL A 91 -8.74 14.47 12.44
CA VAL A 91 -9.28 13.52 13.44
C VAL A 91 -8.85 13.88 14.86
N ILE A 92 -7.59 14.28 15.07
CA ILE A 92 -7.09 14.67 16.40
C ILE A 92 -7.29 16.16 16.71
N ARG A 93 -7.84 16.92 15.76
CA ARG A 93 -8.04 18.38 15.83
C ARG A 93 -6.75 19.16 16.08
N ASP A 94 -5.66 18.75 15.44
CA ASP A 94 -4.38 19.47 15.47
C ASP A 94 -4.31 20.47 14.30
N PHE A 95 -4.51 21.75 14.63
CA PHE A 95 -4.48 22.89 13.68
C PHE A 95 -3.37 23.89 14.01
N SER A 96 -2.31 23.43 14.70
CA SER A 96 -1.20 24.29 15.13
C SER A 96 -0.37 24.86 13.97
N GLU A 97 -0.24 24.11 12.88
CA GLU A 97 0.62 24.43 11.73
C GLU A 97 -0.16 24.81 10.46
N ILE A 98 -1.40 24.36 10.33
CA ILE A 98 -2.24 24.53 9.15
C ILE A 98 -3.71 24.62 9.60
N SER A 99 -4.50 25.50 8.96
CA SER A 99 -5.90 25.69 9.33
C SER A 99 -6.77 24.52 8.87
N GLU A 100 -7.88 24.28 9.56
CA GLU A 100 -8.85 23.24 9.17
C GLU A 100 -9.32 23.40 7.71
N VAL A 101 -9.59 24.64 7.30
CA VAL A 101 -10.05 24.97 5.94
C VAL A 101 -8.97 24.65 4.90
N ASP A 102 -7.71 24.99 5.19
CA ASP A 102 -6.59 24.70 4.28
C ASP A 102 -6.33 23.21 4.17
N ILE A 103 -6.43 22.47 5.29
CA ILE A 103 -6.37 21.00 5.28
C ILE A 103 -7.43 20.42 4.35
N VAL A 104 -8.70 20.81 4.53
CA VAL A 104 -9.82 20.30 3.72
C VAL A 104 -9.62 20.61 2.24
N ASN A 105 -9.21 21.84 1.91
CA ASN A 105 -8.95 22.24 0.54
C ASN A 105 -7.78 21.47 -0.09
N GLU A 106 -6.71 21.23 0.66
CA GLU A 106 -5.55 20.47 0.19
C GLU A 106 -5.94 19.01 -0.07
N ILE A 107 -6.66 18.36 0.85
CA ILE A 107 -7.16 16.99 0.61
C ILE A 107 -8.08 16.95 -0.62
N ASN A 108 -8.99 17.92 -0.79
CA ASN A 108 -9.85 17.99 -1.97
C ASN A 108 -9.09 18.12 -3.29
N SER A 109 -7.90 18.75 -3.28
CA SER A 109 -7.04 18.87 -4.46
C SER A 109 -6.23 17.61 -4.76
N LEU A 110 -5.91 16.83 -3.73
CA LEU A 110 -5.08 15.63 -3.81
C LEU A 110 -5.90 14.34 -3.99
N SER A 111 -7.09 14.29 -3.39
CA SER A 111 -7.96 13.13 -3.38
C SER A 111 -8.72 12.99 -4.69
N PRO A 112 -8.78 11.78 -5.29
CA PRO A 112 -9.64 11.52 -6.43
C PRO A 112 -11.14 11.44 -6.05
N ASP A 113 -11.46 11.32 -4.76
CA ASP A 113 -12.83 11.32 -4.25
C ASP A 113 -13.04 12.44 -3.22
N ILE A 114 -13.89 13.41 -3.56
CA ILE A 114 -14.24 14.55 -2.69
C ILE A 114 -15.18 14.16 -1.54
N SER A 115 -15.73 12.95 -1.56
CA SER A 115 -16.62 12.41 -0.52
C SER A 115 -15.87 11.87 0.69
N TRP A 116 -14.54 12.00 0.71
CA TRP A 116 -13.67 11.46 1.76
C TRP A 116 -14.09 11.87 3.19
N THR A 117 -14.69 13.05 3.35
CA THR A 117 -15.22 13.54 4.64
C THR A 117 -16.30 12.63 5.20
N ASN A 118 -17.12 12.01 4.34
CA ASN A 118 -18.19 11.11 4.78
C ASN A 118 -17.61 9.88 5.45
N TYR A 119 -16.54 9.30 4.87
CA TYR A 119 -15.92 8.07 5.37
C TYR A 119 -15.26 8.24 6.74
N LEU A 120 -14.84 9.47 7.09
CA LEU A 120 -14.20 9.77 8.37
C LEU A 120 -15.14 10.36 9.41
N PHE A 121 -16.09 11.22 9.02
CA PHE A 121 -16.86 12.02 10.00
C PHE A 121 -18.34 11.71 10.05
N VAL A 122 -18.93 11.26 8.94
CA VAL A 122 -20.37 10.95 8.84
C VAL A 122 -20.60 9.47 9.09
N ASP A 123 -20.14 8.64 8.17
CA ASP A 123 -20.33 7.19 8.19
C ASP A 123 -19.29 6.50 9.08
N LYS A 124 -18.11 7.14 9.24
CA LYS A 124 -16.99 6.65 10.06
C LYS A 124 -16.53 5.24 9.67
N THR A 125 -16.77 4.84 8.43
CA THR A 125 -16.44 3.51 7.90
C THR A 125 -14.95 3.25 7.87
N CYS A 126 -14.12 4.30 7.83
CA CYS A 126 -12.67 4.23 7.77
C CYS A 126 -11.98 4.53 9.11
N LEU A 127 -12.71 4.46 10.23
CA LEU A 127 -12.14 4.58 11.56
C LEU A 127 -12.07 3.21 12.25
N ASN A 128 -10.99 2.99 12.99
CA ASN A 128 -10.86 1.92 13.96
C ASN A 128 -11.80 2.15 15.16
N THR A 129 -11.96 1.13 16.00
CA THR A 129 -12.79 1.19 17.21
C THR A 129 -12.29 2.23 18.23
N ASP A 130 -11.01 2.55 18.22
CA ASP A 130 -10.40 3.60 19.06
C ASP A 130 -10.52 5.01 18.46
N GLY A 131 -11.14 5.15 17.29
CA GLY A 131 -11.31 6.41 16.57
C GLY A 131 -10.11 6.83 15.73
N SER A 132 -9.01 6.06 15.70
CA SER A 132 -7.90 6.29 14.78
C SER A 132 -8.28 5.92 13.34
N ILE A 133 -7.59 6.48 12.34
CA ILE A 133 -7.86 6.18 10.94
C ILE A 133 -7.35 4.77 10.61
N ASP A 134 -8.22 3.93 10.03
CA ASP A 134 -7.82 2.74 9.29
C ASP A 134 -7.22 3.21 7.94
N LYS A 135 -5.89 3.31 7.91
CA LYS A 135 -5.14 3.94 6.80
C LYS A 135 -5.34 3.20 5.49
N GLU A 136 -5.32 1.87 5.53
CA GLU A 136 -5.48 1.03 4.35
C GLU A 136 -6.90 1.18 3.83
N LYS A 137 -7.91 0.96 4.68
CA LYS A 137 -9.31 1.11 4.29
C LYS A 137 -9.65 2.50 3.78
N PHE A 138 -9.10 3.55 4.40
CA PHE A 138 -9.31 4.92 3.96
C PHE A 138 -8.75 5.17 2.57
N LEU A 139 -7.47 4.84 2.33
CA LEU A 139 -6.84 4.99 1.02
C LEU A 139 -7.56 4.16 -0.05
N ASN A 140 -7.94 2.93 0.26
CA ASN A 140 -8.65 2.03 -0.65
C ASN A 140 -10.00 2.59 -1.05
N THR A 141 -10.72 3.17 -0.09
CA THR A 141 -12.03 3.77 -0.35
C THR A 141 -11.91 4.99 -1.26
N ILE A 142 -10.97 5.91 -0.99
CA ILE A 142 -10.84 7.15 -1.78
C ILE A 142 -10.24 6.89 -3.16
N PHE A 143 -9.23 6.02 -3.27
CA PHE A 143 -8.59 5.69 -4.55
C PHE A 143 -9.35 4.61 -5.33
N LYS A 144 -10.41 4.04 -4.75
CA LYS A 144 -11.16 2.89 -5.30
C LYS A 144 -10.24 1.70 -5.62
N GLU A 145 -9.18 1.58 -4.83
CA GLU A 145 -8.23 0.47 -4.91
C GLU A 145 -8.81 -0.67 -4.08
N SER A 146 -9.27 -1.72 -4.74
CA SER A 146 -9.53 -2.99 -4.07
C SER A 146 -8.17 -3.65 -3.81
N TRP A 147 -7.59 -3.42 -2.64
CA TRP A 147 -6.48 -4.26 -2.19
C TRP A 147 -7.01 -5.65 -1.94
N ASN A 148 -6.80 -6.57 -2.90
CA ASN A 148 -6.96 -8.01 -2.77
C ASN A 148 -8.00 -8.50 -1.72
N GLU A 149 -9.19 -7.91 -1.68
CA GLU A 149 -10.33 -8.44 -0.91
C GLU A 149 -10.92 -9.70 -1.58
N ASN A 150 -10.33 -10.14 -2.70
CA ASN A 150 -10.70 -11.34 -3.45
C ASN A 150 -10.14 -12.65 -2.87
N PHE A 151 -9.61 -12.65 -1.65
CA PHE A 151 -9.34 -13.88 -0.89
C PHE A 151 -10.29 -13.94 0.32
N ARG A 152 -11.55 -14.26 0.07
CA ARG A 152 -12.54 -14.71 1.06
C ARG A 152 -13.18 -16.00 0.62
#